data_AF-A0A3D5N419-F1
#
_entry.id   AF-A0A3D5N419-F1
#
_cell.length_a   1.000
_cell.length_b   1.000
_cell.length_c   1.000
_cell.angle_alpha   90.00
_cell.angle_beta   90.00
_cell.angle_gamma   90.00
#
_symmetry.space_group_name_H-M   'P 1'
#
loop_
_entity.id
_entity.type
_entity.pdbx_description
1 polymer ?
#
loop_
_entity_poly.entity_id
_entity_poly.type
_entity_poly.pdbx_seq_one_letter_code
_entity_poly.pdbx_strand_id
1 'polypeptide(L)' 'LPYLGDLMFWADVQRMMECIDPVFTITPDDTNQNWAERTLALTDTGHRTLAGQHNYLNNFTGTRWVGGVAINGRKQA' A
#
# COMPACT_ATOMS: atom_id res chain seq x y z
N LEU A 1 -22.74 -4.32 -8.25
CA LEU A 1 -22.18 -3.00 -8.57
C LEU A 1 -21.11 -3.20 -9.63
N PRO A 2 -21.17 -2.50 -10.77
CA PRO A 2 -20.03 -2.50 -11.69
C PRO A 2 -18.80 -1.95 -10.93
N TYR A 3 -17.62 -2.56 -11.16
CA TYR A 3 -16.32 -2.16 -10.60
C TYR A 3 -16.11 -2.32 -9.08
N LEU A 4 -16.93 -3.13 -8.40
CA LEU A 4 -16.73 -3.38 -6.95
C LEU A 4 -15.36 -4.00 -6.66
N GLY A 5 -14.90 -4.93 -7.50
CA GLY A 5 -13.58 -5.55 -7.35
C GLY A 5 -12.44 -4.54 -7.48
N ASP A 6 -12.53 -3.67 -8.47
CA ASP A 6 -11.53 -2.63 -8.73
C ASP A 6 -11.45 -1.63 -7.56
N LEU A 7 -12.59 -1.24 -6.98
CA LEU A 7 -12.63 -0.40 -5.77
C LEU A 7 -12.05 -1.11 -4.53
N MET A 8 -12.26 -2.43 -4.40
CA MET A 8 -11.65 -3.22 -3.33
C MET A 8 -10.12 -3.26 -3.47
N PHE A 9 -9.61 -3.49 -4.69
CA PHE A 9 -8.17 -3.43 -4.96
C PHE A 9 -7.60 -2.03 -4.71
N TRP A 10 -8.33 -0.98 -5.09
CA TRP A 10 -7.92 0.39 -4.79
C TRP A 10 -7.81 0.65 -3.29
N ALA A 11 -8.77 0.16 -2.50
CA ALA A 11 -8.71 0.23 -1.05
C ALA A 11 -7.52 -0.57 -0.47
N ASP A 12 -7.16 -1.70 -1.08
CA ASP A 12 -5.94 -2.44 -0.73
C ASP A 12 -4.67 -1.64 -1.00
N VAL A 13 -4.58 -0.99 -2.17
CA VAL A 13 -3.45 -0.12 -2.55
C VAL A 13 -3.31 1.04 -1.56
N GLN A 14 -4.40 1.75 -1.26
CA GLN A 14 -4.41 2.85 -0.29
C GLN A 14 -3.93 2.38 1.09
N ARG A 15 -4.42 1.23 1.57
CA ARG A 15 -3.96 0.67 2.85
C ARG A 15 -2.50 0.27 2.81
N MET A 16 -2.02 -0.28 1.70
CA MET A 16 -0.61 -0.66 1.57
C MET A 16 0.35 0.54 1.70
N MET A 17 -0.14 1.76 1.46
CA MET A 17 0.59 3.02 1.63
C MET A 17 0.59 3.53 3.09
N GLU A 18 -0.16 2.92 4.01
CA GLU A 18 -0.15 3.25 5.45
C GLU A 18 1.15 2.76 6.10
N CYS A 19 2.26 3.41 5.76
CA CYS A 19 3.61 3.08 6.19
C CYS A 19 4.33 4.31 6.75
N ILE A 20 5.36 4.09 7.56
CA ILE A 20 6.29 5.15 7.97
C ILE A 20 7.05 5.65 6.75
N ASP A 21 7.52 4.73 5.90
CA ASP A 21 8.19 5.01 4.65
C ASP A 21 7.45 4.32 3.48
N PRO A 22 6.76 5.06 2.59
CA PRO A 22 5.94 4.47 1.55
C PRO A 22 6.69 3.47 0.67
N VAL A 23 6.08 2.31 0.38
CA VAL A 23 6.66 1.29 -0.51
C VAL A 23 6.42 1.57 -2.01
N PHE A 24 5.43 2.40 -2.31
CA PHE A 24 5.21 2.95 -3.64
C PHE A 24 4.56 4.32 -3.51
N THR A 25 4.67 5.11 -4.57
CA THR A 25 3.99 6.39 -4.73
C THR A 25 3.06 6.33 -5.93
N ILE A 26 2.03 7.17 -5.90
CA ILE A 26 1.25 7.48 -7.09
C ILE A 26 1.95 8.64 -7.78
N THR A 27 2.18 8.54 -9.09
CA THR A 27 2.92 9.54 -9.87
C THR A 27 2.35 10.96 -9.65
N PRO A 28 3.17 12.00 -9.36
CA PRO A 28 2.68 13.32 -8.99
C PRO A 28 1.85 14.03 -10.08
N ASP A 29 2.20 13.78 -11.34
CA ASP A 29 1.53 14.25 -12.56
C ASP A 29 0.13 13.63 -12.77
N ASP A 30 -0.23 12.66 -11.94
CA ASP A 30 -1.41 11.80 -12.08
C ASP A 30 -2.59 12.20 -11.17
N THR A 31 -2.43 13.26 -10.38
CA THR A 31 -3.42 13.66 -9.36
C THR A 31 -4.77 14.10 -9.95
N ASN A 32 -4.78 14.58 -11.20
CA ASN A 32 -6.00 14.95 -11.94
C ASN A 32 -6.59 13.78 -12.76
N GLN A 33 -5.91 12.64 -12.86
CA GLN A 33 -6.42 11.47 -13.59
C GLN A 33 -7.38 10.64 -12.73
N ASN A 34 -8.24 9.89 -13.43
CA ASN A 34 -9.11 8.90 -12.81
C ASN A 34 -8.24 7.90 -12.03
N TRP A 35 -8.67 7.51 -10.82
CA TRP A 35 -7.92 6.62 -9.94
C TRP A 35 -7.50 5.31 -10.62
N ALA A 36 -8.32 4.82 -11.56
CA ALA A 36 -8.07 3.57 -12.29
C ALA A 36 -6.93 3.68 -13.32
N GLU A 37 -6.56 4.89 -13.74
CA GLU A 37 -5.52 5.16 -14.74
C GLU A 37 -4.19 5.54 -14.10
N ARG A 38 -4.18 5.79 -12.78
CA ARG A 38 -3.00 6.27 -12.07
C ARG A 38 -1.90 5.21 -12.02
N THR A 39 -0.69 5.63 -12.33
CA THR A 39 0.49 4.76 -12.27
C THR A 39 1.03 4.70 -10.85
N LEU A 40 1.41 3.48 -10.42
CA LEU A 40 2.12 3.24 -9.17
C LEU A 40 3.60 3.02 -9.48
N ALA A 41 4.47 3.76 -8.80
CA ALA A 41 5.92 3.61 -8.90
C ALA A 41 6.48 3.08 -7.57
N LEU A 42 7.33 2.04 -7.63
CA LEU A 42 8.05 1.57 -6.44
C LEU A 42 9.01 2.65 -5.94
N THR A 43 9.07 2.81 -4.63
CA THR A 43 10.14 3.58 -3.98
C THR A 43 11.36 2.69 -3.78
N ASP A 44 12.49 3.26 -3.36
CA ASP A 44 13.65 2.48 -2.91
C ASP A 44 13.27 1.49 -1.79
N THR A 45 12.44 1.92 -0.84
CA THR A 45 11.92 1.04 0.22
C THR A 45 11.03 -0.06 -0.31
N GLY A 46 10.24 0.21 -1.35
CA GLY A 46 9.50 -0.81 -2.10
C GLY A 46 10.42 -1.86 -2.72
N HIS A 47 11.44 -1.42 -3.46
CA HIS A 47 12.42 -2.31 -4.08
C HIS A 47 13.13 -3.20 -3.05
N ARG A 48 13.59 -2.61 -1.93
CA ARG A 48 14.26 -3.36 -0.85
C ARG A 48 13.31 -4.32 -0.12
N THR A 49 12.04 -3.94 0.03
CA THR A 49 11.02 -4.82 0.62
C THR A 49 10.76 -6.04 -0.26
N LEU A 50 10.59 -5.84 -1.58
CA LEU A 50 10.40 -6.94 -2.53
C LEU A 50 11.64 -7.83 -2.66
N ALA A 51 12.84 -7.26 -2.50
CA ALA A 51 14.09 -8.01 -2.45
C ALA A 51 14.28 -8.80 -1.13
N GLY A 52 13.33 -8.74 -0.18
CA GLY A 52 13.40 -9.42 1.11
C GLY A 52 14.38 -8.79 2.11
N GLN A 53 14.92 -7.61 1.79
CA GLN A 53 15.88 -6.90 2.64
C GLN A 53 15.18 -6.17 3.78
N HIS A 54 13.94 -5.71 3.55
CA HIS A 54 13.09 -5.09 4.56
C HIS A 54 11.82 -5.91 4.77
N ASN A 55 11.42 -6.08 6.03
CA ASN A 55 10.12 -6.65 6.35
C ASN A 55 9.05 -5.56 6.32
N TYR A 56 8.07 -5.71 5.43
CA TYR A 56 6.93 -4.80 5.28
C TYR A 56 6.21 -4.51 6.61
N LEU A 57 6.03 -5.51 7.48
CA LEU A 57 5.30 -5.35 8.74
C LEU A 57 6.01 -4.44 9.75
N ASN A 58 7.33 -4.26 9.64
CA ASN A 58 8.08 -3.33 10.47
C ASN A 58 7.86 -1.86 10.05
N ASN A 59 7.30 -1.64 8.86
CA ASN A 59 7.10 -0.34 8.23
C ASN A 59 5.62 0.06 8.13
N PHE A 60 4.74 -0.90 7.89
CA PHE A 60 3.28 -0.73 7.92
C PHE A 60 2.81 -0.28 9.31
N THR A 61 1.89 0.68 9.38
CA THR A 61 1.34 1.23 10.64
C THR A 61 -0.13 0.92 10.86
N GLY A 62 -0.80 0.35 9.85
CA GLY A 62 -2.22 0.00 9.92
C GLY A 62 -2.51 -1.37 10.54
N THR A 63 -3.73 -1.84 10.32
CA THR A 63 -4.18 -3.21 10.67
C THR A 63 -4.66 -3.92 9.41
N ARG A 64 -4.32 -5.19 9.24
CA ARG A 64 -4.89 -6.05 8.19
C ARG A 64 -5.32 -7.40 8.77
N TRP A 65 -6.26 -8.07 8.12
CA TRP A 65 -6.75 -9.38 8.55
C TRP A 65 -6.34 -10.48 7.58
N VAL A 66 -5.79 -11.57 8.09
CA VAL A 66 -5.39 -12.74 7.29
C VAL A 66 -6.00 -13.98 7.94
N GLY A 67 -6.91 -14.66 7.23
CA GLY A 67 -7.57 -15.87 7.74
C GLY A 67 -8.31 -15.67 9.07
N GLY A 68 -8.87 -14.47 9.31
CA GLY A 68 -9.54 -14.14 10.57
C GLY A 68 -8.60 -13.73 11.70
N VAL A 69 -7.30 -13.60 11.46
CA VAL A 69 -6.32 -13.11 12.42
C VAL A 69 -5.97 -11.65 12.13
N ALA A 70 -6.07 -10.78 13.13
CA ALA A 70 -5.64 -9.40 13.05
C ALA A 70 -4.10 -9.32 13.08
N ILE A 71 -3.52 -8.72 12.05
CA ILE A 71 -2.10 -8.42 11.92
C ILE A 71 -1.94 -6.91 12.05
N ASN A 72 -1.36 -6.51 13.17
CA ASN A 72 -1.08 -5.10 13.45
C ASN A 72 0.34 -4.77 12.97
N GLY A 73 0.47 -3.64 12.28
CA GLY A 73 1.76 -3.06 11.94
C GLY A 73 2.47 -2.46 13.16
N ARG A 74 3.55 -1.75 12.88
CA ARG A 74 4.27 -0.97 13.87
C ARG A 74 3.37 0.10 14.48
N LYS A 75 3.29 0.16 15.81
CA LYS A 75 2.64 1.28 16.51
C LYS A 75 3.40 2.56 16.20
N GLN A 76 2.70 3.60 15.75
CA GLN A 76 3.27 4.96 15.73
C GLN A 76 3.56 5.37 17.17
N ALA A 77 4.78 5.83 17.43
CA ALA A 77 5.22 6.31 18.75
C ALA A 77 4.79 7.77 18.96
#